data_AF-A0A6N6MVZ2-F1
#
_entry.id   AF-A0A6N6MVZ2-F1
#
_cell.length_a   1.000
_cell.length_b   1.000
_cell.length_c   1.000
_cell.angle_alpha   90.00
_cell.angle_beta   90.00
_cell.angle_gamma   90.00
#
_symmetry.space_group_name_H-M   'P 1'
#
loop_
_entity.id
_entity.type
_entity.pdbx_description
1 polymer ?
#
loop_
_entity_poly.entity_id
_entity_poly.type
_entity_poly.pdbx_seq_one_letter_code
_entity_poly.pdbx_strand_id
1 'polypeptide(L)'
;MKATRLLAASLVAALLGTAAASAEDAHGSPQPPRVKWSFAGVFGKFDQAQLQRGFQVYKEVCSSCHSMKLVSFRNLAEPGGPDYSAGQVKALAATYQVKDGPNDAGDMFERAGRPADTFPPPFPNDQAAAAANGGKAPPDFSVLAKARTFERGFPWFVFDALPFMGYSEQGVDYIHALLNGYEDAPDGKEIPAGTYYNTFYPGHLIAMPKPLSDGQVTYAKDDKGEPVVPETIDQYSKDVGAFMAWAAEPHLEARKALGFRVILFLILLSGLLYYVKKRVWADVGGEVHGLQPELHKTY
;
A
#
# COMPACT_ATOMS: atom_id res chain seq x y z
N MET A 1 -31.47 -46.47 2.30
CA MET A 1 -30.34 -46.73 3.23
C MET A 1 -28.94 -46.44 2.67
N LYS A 2 -28.72 -46.26 1.35
CA LYS A 2 -27.37 -45.95 0.80
C LYS A 2 -27.03 -44.44 0.74
N ALA A 3 -28.03 -43.56 0.61
CA ALA A 3 -27.81 -42.11 0.52
C ALA A 3 -27.35 -41.46 1.85
N THR A 4 -27.78 -42.00 3.00
CA THR A 4 -27.47 -41.45 4.32
C THR A 4 -26.02 -41.71 4.76
N ARG A 5 -25.34 -42.72 4.18
CA ARG A 5 -23.93 -43.03 4.50
C ARG A 5 -22.93 -42.14 3.76
N LEU A 6 -23.31 -41.60 2.60
CA LEU A 6 -22.46 -40.69 1.82
C LEU A 6 -22.41 -39.27 2.42
N LEU A 7 -23.51 -38.81 3.03
CA LEU A 7 -23.57 -37.53 3.73
C LEU A 7 -22.80 -37.52 5.06
N ALA A 8 -22.72 -38.66 5.76
CA ALA A 8 -21.94 -38.78 6.98
C ALA A 8 -20.41 -38.83 6.70
N ALA A 9 -20.01 -39.45 5.58
CA ALA A 9 -18.60 -39.52 5.19
C ALA A 9 -18.04 -38.17 4.72
N SER A 10 -18.85 -37.34 4.05
CA SER A 10 -18.44 -35.99 3.65
C SER A 10 -18.40 -35.00 4.81
N LEU A 11 -19.25 -35.16 5.83
CA LEU A 11 -19.20 -34.32 7.03
C LEU A 11 -17.95 -34.61 7.88
N VAL A 12 -17.54 -35.88 7.98
CA VAL A 12 -16.33 -36.27 8.73
C VAL A 12 -15.05 -35.87 8.00
N ALA A 13 -15.01 -35.95 6.66
CA ALA A 13 -13.89 -35.43 5.86
C ALA A 13 -13.77 -33.89 5.94
N ALA A 14 -14.90 -33.17 6.03
CA ALA A 14 -14.90 -31.72 6.24
C ALA A 14 -14.45 -31.34 7.67
N LEU A 15 -14.79 -32.14 8.68
CA LEU A 15 -14.37 -31.92 10.07
C LEU A 15 -12.90 -32.30 10.35
N LEU A 16 -12.35 -33.29 9.62
CA LEU A 16 -10.93 -33.64 9.69
C LEU A 16 -10.04 -32.66 8.91
N GLY A 17 -10.57 -32.03 7.85
CA GLY A 17 -9.87 -30.98 7.10
C GLY A 17 -9.73 -29.65 7.87
N THR A 18 -10.59 -29.38 8.85
CA THR A 18 -10.54 -28.15 9.65
C THR A 18 -9.59 -28.22 10.85
N ALA A 19 -9.20 -29.41 11.31
CA ALA A 19 -8.31 -29.56 12.47
C ALA A 19 -6.82 -29.43 12.11
N ALA A 20 -6.44 -29.60 10.84
CA ALA A 20 -5.05 -29.50 10.38
C ALA A 20 -4.61 -28.08 9.99
N ALA A 21 -5.50 -27.08 10.04
CA ALA A 21 -5.20 -25.69 9.68
C ALA A 21 -4.81 -24.80 10.87
N SER A 22 -4.68 -25.37 12.07
CA SER A 22 -4.22 -24.67 13.27
C SER A 22 -2.95 -25.33 13.82
N ALA A 23 -1.97 -25.53 12.95
CA ALA A 23 -0.59 -25.43 13.38
C ALA A 23 -0.24 -23.95 13.24
N GLU A 24 -0.39 -23.19 14.33
CA GLU A 24 0.18 -21.85 14.41
C GLU A 24 1.67 -21.97 14.11
N ASP A 25 2.08 -21.39 12.98
CA ASP A 25 3.47 -21.25 12.62
C ASP A 25 4.19 -20.54 13.77
N ALA A 26 5.01 -21.28 14.51
CA ALA A 26 6.01 -20.71 15.43
C ALA A 26 7.06 -19.82 14.71
N HIS A 27 6.87 -19.59 13.41
CA HIS A 27 7.67 -18.76 12.51
C HIS A 27 6.86 -17.67 11.78
N GLY A 28 5.54 -17.59 11.96
CA GLY A 28 4.68 -16.65 11.27
C GLY A 28 4.46 -15.37 12.08
N SER A 29 4.77 -14.21 11.51
CA SER A 29 4.37 -12.93 12.11
C SER A 29 2.83 -12.85 12.12
N PRO A 30 2.20 -12.33 13.20
CA PRO A 30 0.75 -12.18 13.24
C PRO A 30 0.26 -11.27 12.12
N GLN A 31 -0.98 -11.51 11.72
CA GLN A 31 -1.63 -10.73 10.66
C GLN A 31 -1.78 -9.27 11.09
N PRO A 32 -1.27 -8.30 10.32
CA PRO A 32 -1.50 -6.89 10.56
C PRO A 32 -3.00 -6.56 10.68
N PRO A 33 -3.42 -5.78 11.70
CA PRO A 33 -4.80 -5.32 11.79
C PRO A 33 -5.13 -4.41 10.62
N ARG A 34 -6.37 -4.51 10.12
CA ARG A 34 -6.85 -3.64 9.03
C ARG A 34 -7.11 -2.24 9.54
N VAL A 35 -6.53 -1.25 8.87
CA VAL A 35 -6.75 0.16 9.16
C VAL A 35 -7.83 0.69 8.22
N LYS A 36 -8.65 1.62 8.74
CA LYS A 36 -9.65 2.33 7.94
C LYS A 36 -8.99 3.49 7.21
N TRP A 37 -8.81 3.33 5.90
CA TRP A 37 -8.24 4.34 5.00
C TRP A 37 -9.33 5.09 4.24
N SER A 38 -9.20 6.42 4.11
CA SER A 38 -10.09 7.26 3.29
C SER A 38 -10.05 6.88 1.80
N PHE A 39 -8.88 6.43 1.35
CA PHE A 39 -8.64 5.99 -0.03
C PHE A 39 -8.96 4.52 -0.27
N ALA A 40 -9.54 3.78 0.68
CA ALA A 40 -9.92 2.39 0.46
C ALA A 40 -11.15 2.24 -0.45
N GLY A 41 -11.26 1.10 -1.13
CA GLY A 41 -12.43 0.73 -1.93
C GLY A 41 -12.56 1.48 -3.26
N VAL A 42 -13.62 1.18 -4.01
CA VAL A 42 -13.77 1.61 -5.42
C VAL A 42 -13.86 3.13 -5.61
N PHE A 43 -14.43 3.84 -4.62
CA PHE A 43 -14.67 5.30 -4.69
C PHE A 43 -13.84 6.11 -3.68
N GLY A 44 -12.98 5.46 -2.87
CA GLY A 44 -12.17 6.14 -1.88
C GLY A 44 -11.14 7.08 -2.49
N LYS A 45 -10.87 8.19 -1.80
CA LYS A 45 -9.94 9.26 -2.16
C LYS A 45 -8.95 9.53 -1.04
N PHE A 46 -7.80 10.13 -1.36
CA PHE A 46 -6.89 10.54 -0.32
C PHE A 46 -7.49 11.72 0.48
N ASP A 47 -7.17 11.77 1.77
CA ASP A 47 -7.42 12.95 2.59
C ASP A 47 -6.19 13.87 2.46
N GLN A 48 -6.38 15.03 1.82
CA GLN A 48 -5.30 15.98 1.58
C GLN A 48 -4.60 16.42 2.87
N ALA A 49 -5.35 16.69 3.94
CA ALA A 49 -4.77 17.11 5.22
C ALA A 49 -3.95 15.98 5.85
N GLN A 50 -4.43 14.74 5.73
CA GLN A 50 -3.67 13.54 6.12
C GLN A 50 -2.36 13.41 5.32
N LEU A 51 -2.39 13.63 4.00
CA LEU A 51 -1.18 13.56 3.18
C LEU A 51 -0.15 14.63 3.56
N GLN A 52 -0.61 15.85 3.88
CA GLN A 52 0.27 16.94 4.32
C GLN A 52 0.93 16.63 5.67
N ARG A 53 0.18 16.09 6.64
CA ARG A 53 0.72 15.61 7.91
C ARG A 53 1.68 14.44 7.71
N GLY A 54 1.34 13.50 6.84
CA GLY A 54 2.21 12.37 6.51
C GLY A 54 3.53 12.78 5.86
N PHE A 55 3.49 13.80 5.00
CA PHE A 55 4.70 14.41 4.45
C PHE A 55 5.55 15.07 5.54
N GLN A 56 4.92 15.73 6.52
CA GLN A 56 5.62 16.31 7.67
C GLN A 56 6.36 15.22 8.47
N VAL A 57 5.70 14.11 8.79
CA VAL A 57 6.34 12.97 9.48
C VAL A 57 7.50 12.40 8.65
N TYR A 58 7.32 12.23 7.34
CA TYR A 58 8.41 11.80 6.46
C TYR A 58 9.59 12.77 6.51
N LYS A 59 9.34 14.07 6.38
CA LYS A 59 10.37 15.11 6.34
C LYS A 59 11.13 15.18 7.67
N GLU A 60 10.43 15.19 8.80
CA GLU A 60 11.04 15.40 10.12
C GLU A 60 11.69 14.14 10.69
N VAL A 61 11.19 12.95 10.35
CA VAL A 61 11.67 11.69 10.93
C VAL A 61 12.34 10.82 9.87
N CYS A 62 11.61 10.43 8.83
CA CYS A 62 12.03 9.34 7.92
C CYS A 62 13.13 9.76 6.94
N SER A 63 13.16 11.03 6.51
CA SER A 63 14.05 11.52 5.44
C SER A 63 15.53 11.53 5.83
N SER A 64 15.82 11.36 7.13
CA SER A 64 17.18 11.21 7.66
C SER A 64 17.82 9.85 7.28
N CYS A 65 17.01 8.82 7.03
CA CYS A 65 17.49 7.47 6.75
C CYS A 65 16.94 6.90 5.43
N HIS A 66 15.69 7.21 5.09
CA HIS A 66 15.04 6.71 3.88
C HIS A 66 15.12 7.73 2.75
N SER A 67 15.53 7.26 1.57
CA SER A 67 15.41 8.05 0.34
C SER A 67 13.98 8.00 -0.22
N MET A 68 13.64 8.95 -1.08
CA MET A 68 12.41 8.92 -1.87
C MET A 68 12.73 9.37 -3.30
N LYS A 69 13.45 8.51 -4.02
CA LYS A 69 14.11 8.86 -5.29
C LYS A 69 13.14 9.06 -6.47
N LEU A 70 11.93 8.52 -6.40
CA LEU A 70 10.96 8.60 -7.51
C LEU A 70 9.96 9.75 -7.37
N VAL A 71 9.98 10.49 -6.26
CA VAL A 71 9.11 11.65 -6.03
C VAL A 71 9.95 12.91 -6.13
N SER A 72 9.52 13.83 -7.00
CA SER A 72 10.05 15.18 -7.13
C SER A 72 9.28 16.16 -6.25
N PHE A 73 9.91 17.27 -5.86
CA PHE A 73 9.23 18.31 -5.08
C PHE A 73 7.94 18.80 -5.76
N ARG A 74 7.94 18.94 -7.10
CA ARG A 74 6.75 19.32 -7.89
C ARG A 74 5.57 18.37 -7.73
N ASN A 75 5.80 17.08 -7.43
CA ASN A 75 4.70 16.13 -7.25
C ASN A 75 3.87 16.48 -6.01
N LEU A 76 4.45 17.16 -5.01
CA LEU A 76 3.73 17.64 -3.84
C LEU A 76 2.62 18.66 -4.17
N ALA A 77 2.65 19.27 -5.36
CA ALA A 77 1.61 20.17 -5.87
C ALA A 77 0.60 19.47 -6.80
N GLU A 78 0.64 18.14 -6.93
CA GLU A 78 -0.28 17.43 -7.81
C GLU A 78 -1.68 17.34 -7.22
N PRO A 79 -2.73 17.54 -8.05
CA PRO A 79 -4.12 17.31 -7.64
C PRO A 79 -4.34 15.86 -7.20
N GLY A 80 -5.05 15.66 -6.09
CA GLY A 80 -5.24 14.34 -5.48
C GLY A 80 -4.07 13.88 -4.61
N GLY A 81 -3.06 14.73 -4.42
CA GLY A 81 -1.97 14.55 -3.45
C GLY A 81 -2.04 15.53 -2.28
N PRO A 82 -0.89 15.88 -1.67
CA PRO A 82 -0.82 16.94 -0.67
C PRO A 82 -1.30 18.31 -1.18
N ASP A 83 -1.25 18.51 -2.51
CA ASP A 83 -1.76 19.69 -3.22
C ASP A 83 -1.28 21.01 -2.60
N TYR A 84 0.02 21.08 -2.32
CA TYR A 84 0.68 22.31 -1.89
C TYR A 84 0.74 23.32 -3.04
N SER A 85 0.67 24.61 -2.70
CA SER A 85 0.85 25.66 -3.70
C SER A 85 2.26 25.61 -4.33
N ALA A 86 2.37 26.05 -5.58
CA ALA A 86 3.66 26.15 -6.27
C ALA A 86 4.68 27.00 -5.49
N GLY A 87 4.21 28.03 -4.77
CA GLY A 87 5.04 28.85 -3.88
C GLY A 87 5.60 28.06 -2.70
N GLN A 88 4.75 27.28 -2.02
CA GLN A 88 5.17 26.39 -0.91
C GLN A 88 6.17 25.34 -1.39
N VAL A 89 5.92 24.70 -2.54
CA VAL A 89 6.84 23.70 -3.10
C VAL A 89 8.18 24.32 -3.48
N LYS A 90 8.17 25.50 -4.10
CA LYS A 90 9.41 26.22 -4.43
C LYS A 90 10.20 26.61 -3.17
N ALA A 91 9.51 27.11 -2.15
CA ALA A 91 10.13 27.47 -0.88
C ALA A 91 10.73 26.24 -0.18
N LEU A 92 10.00 25.12 -0.16
CA LEU A 92 10.48 23.85 0.38
C LEU A 92 11.70 23.33 -0.39
N ALA A 93 11.64 23.28 -1.72
CA ALA A 93 12.75 22.79 -2.53
C ALA A 93 14.04 23.61 -2.28
N ALA A 94 13.89 24.92 -2.13
CA ALA A 94 15.00 25.82 -1.86
C ALA A 94 15.69 25.60 -0.49
N THR A 95 15.07 24.87 0.46
CA THR A 95 15.73 24.52 1.73
C THR A 95 16.75 23.40 1.58
N TYR A 96 16.77 22.69 0.45
CA TYR A 96 17.69 21.60 0.18
C TYR A 96 18.84 22.07 -0.69
N GLN A 97 20.03 21.54 -0.45
CA GLN A 97 21.17 21.67 -1.36
C GLN A 97 21.21 20.45 -2.28
N VAL A 98 21.37 20.71 -3.57
CA VAL A 98 21.40 19.70 -4.62
C VAL A 98 22.67 19.90 -5.44
N LYS A 99 23.44 18.81 -5.56
CA LYS A 99 24.59 18.74 -6.44
C LYS A 99 24.15 18.80 -7.90
N ASP A 100 24.70 19.74 -8.65
CA ASP A 100 24.44 19.95 -10.08
C ASP A 100 25.77 20.17 -10.83
N GLY A 101 25.70 20.24 -12.15
CA GLY A 101 26.84 20.46 -13.05
C GLY A 101 27.05 19.34 -14.06
N PRO A 102 28.21 19.34 -14.74
CA PRO A 102 29.33 20.27 -14.55
C PRO A 102 29.05 21.70 -15.03
N ASN A 103 29.76 22.68 -14.48
CA ASN A 103 29.81 24.07 -14.98
C ASN A 103 30.76 24.20 -16.18
N ASP A 104 30.95 25.43 -16.68
CA ASP A 104 31.83 25.71 -17.84
C ASP A 104 33.31 25.33 -17.60
N ALA A 105 33.75 25.17 -16.35
CA ALA A 105 35.08 24.71 -15.97
C ALA A 105 35.18 23.18 -15.82
N GLY A 106 34.07 22.44 -15.95
CA GLY A 106 34.01 21.00 -15.74
C GLY A 106 33.74 20.57 -14.29
N ASP A 107 33.52 21.52 -13.38
CA ASP A 107 33.35 21.25 -11.95
C ASP A 107 31.88 21.06 -11.56
N MET A 108 31.61 20.11 -10.66
CA MET A 108 30.30 19.97 -10.02
C MET A 108 30.14 21.04 -8.93
N PHE A 109 28.94 21.58 -8.76
CA PHE A 109 28.63 22.61 -7.76
C PHE A 109 27.34 22.28 -7.01
N GLU A 110 27.13 22.92 -5.86
CA GLU A 110 25.89 22.81 -5.09
C GLU A 110 24.99 24.01 -5.40
N ARG A 111 23.69 23.77 -5.50
CA ARG A 111 22.68 24.83 -5.61
C ARG A 111 21.46 24.53 -4.76
N ALA A 112 20.70 25.58 -4.47
CA ALA A 112 19.37 25.41 -3.91
C ALA A 112 18.51 24.53 -4.82
N GLY A 113 17.71 23.66 -4.19
CA GLY A 113 16.78 22.79 -4.89
C GLY A 113 15.70 23.58 -5.63
N ARG A 114 15.20 23.02 -6.71
CA ARG A 114 14.07 23.52 -7.50
C ARG A 114 12.95 22.48 -7.53
N PRO A 115 11.69 22.87 -7.84
CA PRO A 115 10.57 21.92 -7.88
C PRO A 115 10.80 20.68 -8.77
N ALA A 116 11.64 20.77 -9.80
CA ALA A 116 11.95 19.66 -10.68
C ALA A 116 12.88 18.59 -10.07
N ASP A 117 13.59 18.90 -8.98
CA ASP A 117 14.51 17.96 -8.36
C ASP A 117 13.75 16.93 -7.50
N THR A 118 14.35 15.76 -7.34
CA THR A 118 13.93 14.73 -6.37
C THR A 118 14.42 15.08 -4.97
N PHE A 119 13.84 14.44 -3.96
CA PHE A 119 14.36 14.54 -2.60
C PHE A 119 15.81 14.03 -2.57
N PRO A 120 16.77 14.83 -2.06
CA PRO A 120 18.15 14.38 -1.93
C PRO A 120 18.21 13.12 -1.06
N PRO A 121 18.91 12.07 -1.50
CA PRO A 121 19.06 10.87 -0.69
C PRO A 121 19.93 11.18 0.54
N PRO A 122 19.63 10.59 1.72
CA PRO A 122 20.43 10.81 2.93
C PRO A 122 21.84 10.21 2.84
N PHE A 123 22.04 9.25 1.94
CA PHE A 123 23.31 8.59 1.72
C PHE A 123 23.67 8.60 0.22
N PRO A 124 24.96 8.66 -0.13
CA PRO A 124 25.40 8.70 -1.53
C PRO A 124 25.17 7.36 -2.27
N ASN A 125 25.15 6.24 -1.54
CA ASN A 125 24.94 4.90 -2.08
C ASN A 125 24.48 3.94 -0.97
N ASP A 126 24.04 2.74 -1.38
CA ASP A 126 23.49 1.73 -0.47
C ASP A 126 24.54 1.19 0.50
N GLN A 127 25.83 1.15 0.12
CA GLN A 127 26.92 0.72 1.01
C GLN A 127 27.15 1.71 2.14
N ALA A 128 27.13 3.02 1.85
CA ALA A 128 27.20 4.06 2.86
C ALA A 128 25.97 4.04 3.77
N ALA A 129 24.78 3.82 3.21
CA ALA A 129 23.56 3.66 3.98
C ALA A 129 23.61 2.45 4.92
N ALA A 130 24.08 1.30 4.43
CA ALA A 130 24.26 0.10 5.23
C ALA A 130 25.31 0.29 6.34
N ALA A 131 26.44 0.92 6.03
CA ALA A 131 27.48 1.20 7.02
C ALA A 131 26.97 2.09 8.17
N ALA A 132 26.13 3.07 7.87
CA ALA A 132 25.53 3.94 8.89
C ALA A 132 24.40 3.26 9.70
N ASN A 133 23.81 2.17 9.20
CA ASN A 133 22.61 1.53 9.77
C ASN A 133 22.84 0.05 10.08
N GLY A 134 23.96 -0.29 10.72
CA GLY A 134 24.19 -1.66 11.23
C GLY A 134 24.30 -2.75 10.16
N GLY A 135 24.79 -2.39 8.96
CA GLY A 135 24.99 -3.31 7.84
C GLY A 135 23.76 -3.51 6.95
N LYS A 136 22.66 -2.79 7.17
CA LYS A 136 21.43 -2.87 6.37
C LYS A 136 21.05 -1.51 5.80
N ALA A 137 20.95 -1.40 4.48
CA ALA A 137 20.50 -0.18 3.84
C ALA A 137 18.99 0.00 4.05
N PRO A 138 18.52 1.17 4.52
CA PRO A 138 17.08 1.46 4.59
C PRO A 138 16.46 1.41 3.18
N PRO A 139 15.32 0.72 2.98
CA PRO A 139 14.67 0.65 1.68
C PRO A 139 14.14 2.03 1.25
N ASP A 140 14.12 2.27 -0.06
CA ASP A 140 13.54 3.50 -0.62
C ASP A 140 12.04 3.60 -0.34
N PHE A 141 11.61 4.80 0.06
CA PHE A 141 10.27 5.13 0.52
C PHE A 141 9.25 5.22 -0.62
N SER A 142 9.68 5.52 -1.85
CA SER A 142 8.79 5.93 -2.94
C SER A 142 7.71 4.90 -3.28
N VAL A 143 8.01 3.61 -3.16
CA VAL A 143 7.07 2.52 -3.52
C VAL A 143 6.84 1.54 -2.38
N LEU A 144 7.22 1.90 -1.15
CA LEU A 144 7.23 0.96 -0.03
C LEU A 144 5.84 0.40 0.28
N ALA A 145 4.80 1.24 0.18
CA ALA A 145 3.40 0.84 0.34
C ALA A 145 2.90 -0.19 -0.68
N LYS A 146 3.57 -0.35 -1.83
CA LYS A 146 3.25 -1.36 -2.85
C LYS A 146 4.23 -2.52 -2.88
N ALA A 147 5.45 -2.30 -2.38
CA ALA A 147 6.51 -3.29 -2.31
C ALA A 147 6.40 -4.20 -1.07
N ARG A 148 5.43 -3.94 -0.18
CA ARG A 148 5.16 -4.76 1.02
C ARG A 148 3.71 -5.20 1.02
N THR A 149 3.49 -6.40 1.54
CA THR A 149 2.18 -7.01 1.68
C THR A 149 2.24 -8.10 2.77
N PHE A 150 1.09 -8.67 3.10
CA PHE A 150 0.93 -9.85 3.92
C PHE A 150 -0.23 -10.70 3.38
N GLU A 151 -0.19 -12.00 3.61
CA GLU A 151 -1.25 -12.90 3.18
C GLU A 151 -2.40 -12.89 4.18
N ARG A 152 -3.63 -12.57 3.77
CA ARG A 152 -4.79 -12.57 4.68
C ARG A 152 -5.28 -13.97 5.09
N GLY A 153 -4.67 -15.02 4.56
CA GLY A 153 -5.07 -16.42 4.79
C GLY A 153 -6.36 -16.84 4.07
N PHE A 154 -6.73 -18.12 4.24
CA PHE A 154 -7.99 -18.67 3.73
C PHE A 154 -9.16 -18.28 4.66
N PRO A 155 -10.35 -17.90 4.13
CA PRO A 155 -10.74 -17.86 2.71
C PRO A 155 -10.51 -16.50 2.03
N TRP A 156 -9.89 -15.55 2.73
CA TRP A 156 -9.83 -14.15 2.29
C TRP A 156 -9.17 -13.99 0.92
N PHE A 157 -8.12 -14.77 0.61
CA PHE A 157 -7.45 -14.71 -0.69
C PHE A 157 -8.40 -14.82 -1.89
N VAL A 158 -9.52 -15.56 -1.76
CA VAL A 158 -10.52 -15.70 -2.82
C VAL A 158 -11.22 -14.38 -3.07
N PHE A 159 -11.53 -13.64 -2.00
CA PHE A 159 -12.15 -12.32 -2.09
C PHE A 159 -11.14 -11.26 -2.56
N ASP A 160 -9.86 -11.37 -2.20
CA ASP A 160 -8.79 -10.50 -2.74
C ASP A 160 -8.70 -10.60 -4.26
N ALA A 161 -8.87 -11.80 -4.82
CA ALA A 161 -8.79 -12.04 -6.26
C ALA A 161 -10.00 -11.52 -7.05
N LEU A 162 -11.09 -11.12 -6.37
CA LEU A 162 -12.31 -10.69 -7.04
C LEU A 162 -12.28 -9.19 -7.38
N PRO A 163 -12.64 -8.78 -8.62
CA PRO A 163 -12.44 -7.41 -9.12
C PRO A 163 -13.08 -6.28 -8.29
N PHE A 164 -14.12 -6.59 -7.51
CA PHE A 164 -14.91 -5.62 -6.74
C PHE A 164 -14.81 -5.81 -5.22
N MET A 165 -14.16 -6.88 -4.76
CA MET A 165 -13.96 -7.19 -3.34
C MET A 165 -12.48 -7.23 -2.94
N GLY A 166 -11.59 -7.05 -3.92
CA GLY A 166 -10.16 -6.92 -3.72
C GLY A 166 -9.81 -5.83 -2.72
N TYR A 167 -8.76 -6.08 -1.94
CA TYR A 167 -8.26 -5.14 -0.94
C TYR A 167 -6.83 -4.75 -1.27
N SER A 168 -6.61 -3.49 -1.63
CA SER A 168 -5.33 -2.97 -2.10
C SER A 168 -4.48 -2.34 -1.00
N GLU A 169 -5.00 -2.21 0.21
CA GLU A 169 -4.39 -1.45 1.29
C GLU A 169 -3.49 -2.30 2.21
N GLN A 170 -3.24 -3.56 1.87
CA GLN A 170 -2.42 -4.50 2.64
C GLN A 170 -1.02 -3.93 2.97
N GLY A 171 -0.39 -3.22 2.04
CA GLY A 171 0.94 -2.67 2.26
C GLY A 171 0.97 -1.54 3.29
N VAL A 172 -0.04 -0.65 3.29
CA VAL A 172 -0.13 0.42 4.29
C VAL A 172 -0.61 -0.09 5.65
N ASP A 173 -1.45 -1.11 5.68
CA ASP A 173 -1.79 -1.84 6.91
C ASP A 173 -0.54 -2.45 7.53
N TYR A 174 0.32 -3.11 6.72
CA TYR A 174 1.59 -3.65 7.19
C TYR A 174 2.52 -2.56 7.72
N ILE A 175 2.65 -1.43 7.01
CA ILE A 175 3.50 -0.31 7.46
C ILE A 175 2.98 0.27 8.78
N HIS A 176 1.67 0.47 8.91
CA HIS A 176 1.06 0.94 10.14
C HIS A 176 1.31 -0.03 11.30
N ALA A 177 1.08 -1.33 11.09
CA ALA A 177 1.33 -2.35 12.09
C ALA A 177 2.82 -2.43 12.46
N LEU A 178 3.72 -2.37 11.48
CA LEU A 178 5.17 -2.36 11.70
C LEU A 178 5.59 -1.18 12.59
N LEU A 179 5.09 0.02 12.32
CA LEU A 179 5.46 1.22 13.09
C LEU A 179 4.93 1.19 14.52
N ASN A 180 3.79 0.55 14.76
CA ASN A 180 3.19 0.40 16.10
C ASN A 180 3.70 -0.84 16.86
N GLY A 181 4.20 -1.86 16.16
CA GLY A 181 4.53 -3.17 16.73
C GLY A 181 5.91 -3.31 17.34
N TYR A 182 6.55 -2.20 17.75
CA TYR A 182 7.80 -2.25 18.49
C TYR A 182 7.52 -2.52 19.98
N GLU A 183 7.98 -3.67 20.45
CA GLU A 183 7.75 -4.19 21.80
C GLU A 183 9.06 -4.76 22.38
N ASP A 184 9.08 -4.99 23.68
CA ASP A 184 10.17 -5.73 24.31
C ASP A 184 10.16 -7.19 23.85
N ALA A 185 11.34 -7.77 23.71
CA ALA A 185 11.47 -9.16 23.29
C ALA A 185 10.86 -10.10 24.35
N PRO A 186 10.12 -11.15 23.95
CA PRO A 186 9.61 -12.13 24.88
C PRO A 186 10.75 -12.86 25.61
N ASP A 187 10.47 -13.30 26.84
CA ASP A 187 11.45 -13.94 27.71
C ASP A 187 12.19 -15.10 27.00
N GLY A 188 13.52 -15.11 27.09
CA GLY A 188 14.38 -16.14 26.51
C GLY A 188 14.73 -15.94 25.03
N LYS A 189 14.27 -14.87 24.37
CA LYS A 189 14.67 -14.55 23.00
C LYS A 189 15.91 -13.64 22.98
N GLU A 190 17.03 -14.16 22.52
CA GLU A 190 18.24 -13.35 22.32
C GLU A 190 18.06 -12.41 21.12
N ILE A 191 18.33 -11.12 21.34
CA ILE A 191 18.30 -10.09 20.30
C ILE A 191 19.73 -9.78 19.87
N PRO A 192 20.14 -10.11 18.63
CA PRO A 192 21.45 -9.74 18.13
C PRO A 192 21.70 -8.23 18.21
N ALA A 193 22.94 -7.83 18.51
CA ALA A 193 23.30 -6.42 18.58
C ALA A 193 22.98 -5.69 17.26
N GLY A 194 22.35 -4.51 17.37
CA GLY A 194 21.91 -3.72 16.22
C GLY A 194 20.59 -4.18 15.59
N THR A 195 19.87 -5.11 16.21
CA THR A 195 18.50 -5.48 15.85
C THR A 195 17.53 -5.15 16.98
N TYR A 196 16.25 -5.03 16.62
CA TYR A 196 15.16 -4.67 17.51
C TYR A 196 14.01 -5.64 17.31
N TYR A 197 13.30 -5.94 18.40
CA TYR A 197 12.12 -6.79 18.32
C TYR A 197 10.94 -6.01 17.74
N ASN A 198 10.26 -6.62 16.78
CA ASN A 198 9.02 -6.09 16.22
C ASN A 198 8.05 -7.23 15.95
N THR A 199 6.83 -7.11 16.45
CA THR A 199 5.81 -8.16 16.37
C THR A 199 5.47 -8.54 14.93
N PHE A 200 5.35 -7.56 14.02
CA PHE A 200 4.89 -7.77 12.64
C PHE A 200 6.00 -8.00 11.62
N TYR A 201 7.25 -7.64 11.95
CA TYR A 201 8.36 -7.85 11.02
C TYR A 201 8.62 -9.36 10.82
N PRO A 202 8.88 -9.84 9.58
CA PRO A 202 9.21 -11.24 9.34
C PRO A 202 10.42 -11.70 10.16
N GLY A 203 10.24 -12.73 10.99
CA GLY A 203 11.27 -13.21 11.93
C GLY A 203 11.43 -12.36 13.19
N HIS A 204 10.62 -11.32 13.36
CA HIS A 204 10.53 -10.40 14.49
C HIS A 204 11.78 -9.57 14.82
N LEU A 205 12.83 -9.66 14.00
CA LEU A 205 14.09 -8.95 14.22
C LEU A 205 14.32 -7.97 13.08
N ILE A 206 14.19 -6.68 13.37
CA ILE A 206 14.38 -5.59 12.41
C ILE A 206 15.63 -4.77 12.75
N ALA A 207 16.39 -4.33 11.75
CA ALA A 207 17.57 -3.47 11.96
C ALA A 207 17.23 -1.99 12.19
N MET A 208 15.95 -1.61 11.99
CA MET A 208 15.45 -0.26 12.18
C MET A 208 15.04 -0.08 13.65
N PRO A 209 15.61 0.88 14.39
CA PRO A 209 15.12 1.22 15.73
C PRO A 209 13.69 1.77 15.67
N LYS A 210 12.99 1.80 16.81
CA LYS A 210 11.66 2.42 16.90
C LYS A 210 11.74 3.88 16.42
N PRO A 211 11.15 4.24 15.26
CA PRO A 211 11.41 5.55 14.64
C PRO A 211 10.49 6.65 15.17
N LEU A 212 9.37 6.27 15.78
CA LEU A 212 8.30 7.17 16.23
C LEU A 212 8.05 7.01 17.73
N SER A 213 7.87 8.15 18.40
CA SER A 213 7.44 8.28 19.79
C SER A 213 6.26 9.24 19.89
N ASP A 214 5.41 9.09 20.91
CA ASP A 214 4.32 10.04 21.15
C ASP A 214 4.87 11.46 21.39
N GLY A 215 4.20 12.47 20.84
CA GLY A 215 4.62 13.88 20.93
C GLY A 215 5.87 14.27 20.13
N GLN A 216 6.42 13.38 19.29
CA GLN A 216 7.65 13.65 18.54
C GLN A 216 7.50 14.69 17.41
N VAL A 217 6.35 14.73 16.73
CA VAL A 217 6.08 15.64 15.61
C VAL A 217 4.92 16.54 16.00
N THR A 218 5.15 17.86 16.00
CA THR A 218 4.10 18.81 16.35
C THR A 218 3.23 19.11 15.13
N TYR A 219 1.93 18.85 15.25
CA TYR A 219 0.97 19.17 14.21
C TYR A 219 0.39 20.57 14.38
N ALA A 220 -0.24 21.06 13.30
CA ALA A 220 -0.97 22.31 13.35
C ALA A 220 -2.03 22.28 14.46
N LYS A 221 -2.20 23.42 15.13
CA LYS A 221 -3.18 23.58 16.20
C LYS A 221 -4.44 24.25 15.68
N ASP A 222 -5.57 23.92 16.27
CA ASP A 222 -6.85 24.57 16.01
C ASP A 222 -6.93 25.95 16.70
N ASP A 223 -8.06 26.64 16.52
CA ASP A 223 -8.30 27.97 17.12
C ASP A 223 -8.29 27.96 18.67
N LYS A 224 -8.37 26.77 19.29
CA LYS A 224 -8.33 26.57 20.75
C LYS A 224 -6.92 26.25 21.24
N GLY A 225 -5.93 26.14 20.35
CA GLY A 225 -4.55 25.82 20.67
C GLY A 225 -4.29 24.32 20.87
N GLU A 226 -5.26 23.47 20.52
CA GLU A 226 -5.15 22.01 20.60
C GLU A 226 -4.69 21.43 19.24
N PRO A 227 -3.89 20.36 19.21
CA PRO A 227 -3.53 19.70 17.95
C PRO A 227 -4.77 19.27 17.16
N VAL A 228 -4.79 19.51 15.85
CA VAL A 228 -5.93 19.14 14.98
C VAL A 228 -6.19 17.62 14.93
N VAL A 229 -5.16 16.82 15.24
CA VAL A 229 -5.23 15.37 15.42
C VAL A 229 -4.32 14.96 16.58
N PRO A 230 -4.54 13.81 17.24
CA PRO A 230 -3.69 13.35 18.32
C PRO A 230 -2.22 13.20 17.89
N GLU A 231 -1.29 13.65 18.72
CA GLU A 231 0.16 13.56 18.49
C GLU A 231 0.72 12.22 18.98
N THR A 232 0.20 11.11 18.45
CA THR A 232 0.52 9.74 18.87
C THR A 232 1.17 8.93 17.76
N ILE A 233 1.89 7.84 18.12
CA ILE A 233 2.48 6.89 17.16
C ILE A 233 1.41 6.35 16.20
N ASP A 234 0.23 5.99 16.70
CA ASP A 234 -0.89 5.51 15.87
C ASP A 234 -1.26 6.55 14.80
N GLN A 235 -1.43 7.81 15.19
CA GLN A 235 -1.76 8.88 14.25
C GLN A 235 -0.62 9.19 13.26
N TYR A 236 0.63 9.25 13.73
CA TYR A 236 1.80 9.47 12.87
C TYR A 236 1.97 8.35 11.85
N SER A 237 1.86 7.09 12.30
CA SER A 237 1.99 5.90 11.43
C SER A 237 0.88 5.84 10.38
N LYS A 238 -0.33 6.29 10.74
CA LYS A 238 -1.46 6.41 9.81
C LYS A 238 -1.26 7.54 8.80
N ASP A 239 -0.81 8.71 9.23
CA ASP A 239 -0.55 9.84 8.34
C ASP A 239 0.60 9.54 7.37
N VAL A 240 1.74 9.04 7.86
CA VAL A 240 2.89 8.67 7.02
C VAL A 240 2.59 7.48 6.11
N GLY A 241 1.78 6.51 6.57
CA GLY A 241 1.31 5.39 5.76
C GLY A 241 0.44 5.84 4.58
N ALA A 242 -0.47 6.80 4.81
CA ALA A 242 -1.25 7.40 3.73
C ALA A 242 -0.37 8.17 2.74
N PHE A 243 0.62 8.92 3.23
CA PHE A 243 1.61 9.58 2.37
C PHE A 243 2.44 8.59 1.55
N MET A 244 2.84 7.45 2.12
CA MET A 244 3.49 6.35 1.38
C MET A 244 2.59 5.75 0.30
N ALA A 245 1.30 5.55 0.58
CA ALA A 245 0.34 5.07 -0.42
C ALA A 245 0.20 6.06 -1.59
N TRP A 246 0.11 7.36 -1.30
CA TRP A 246 0.09 8.38 -2.34
C TRP A 246 1.40 8.41 -3.13
N ALA A 247 2.56 8.40 -2.47
CA ALA A 247 3.86 8.40 -3.14
C ALA A 247 4.02 7.20 -4.09
N ALA A 248 3.51 6.03 -3.70
CA ALA A 248 3.55 4.81 -4.50
C ALA A 248 2.48 4.77 -5.61
N GLU A 249 1.39 5.53 -5.48
CA GLU A 249 0.30 5.59 -6.45
C GLU A 249 -0.36 6.97 -6.53
N PRO A 250 0.35 8.00 -7.05
CA PRO A 250 -0.15 9.38 -7.06
C PRO A 250 -1.38 9.56 -7.94
N HIS A 251 -1.61 8.62 -8.88
CA HIS A 251 -2.75 8.63 -9.80
C HIS A 251 -3.90 7.72 -9.37
N LEU A 252 -3.96 7.27 -8.11
CA LEU A 252 -4.99 6.37 -7.60
C LEU A 252 -6.41 6.90 -7.85
N GLU A 253 -6.65 8.19 -7.57
CA GLU A 253 -7.97 8.80 -7.78
C GLU A 253 -8.36 8.84 -9.26
N ALA A 254 -7.44 9.25 -10.12
CA ALA A 254 -7.65 9.28 -11.57
C ALA A 254 -7.90 7.87 -12.12
N ARG A 255 -7.14 6.87 -11.66
CA ARG A 255 -7.31 5.45 -12.02
C ARG A 255 -8.69 4.93 -11.62
N LYS A 256 -9.15 5.21 -10.39
CA LYS A 256 -10.49 4.80 -9.92
C LYS A 256 -11.61 5.46 -10.71
N ALA A 257 -11.51 6.78 -10.94
CA ALA A 257 -12.51 7.53 -11.70
C ALA A 257 -12.59 7.05 -13.15
N LEU A 258 -11.45 6.81 -13.81
CA LEU A 258 -11.40 6.27 -15.16
C LEU A 258 -11.90 4.82 -15.19
N GLY A 259 -11.46 3.98 -14.26
CA GLY A 259 -11.87 2.58 -14.14
C GLY A 259 -13.38 2.44 -14.04
N PHE A 260 -14.03 3.24 -13.19
CA PHE A 260 -15.50 3.23 -13.06
C PHE A 260 -16.20 3.55 -14.40
N ARG A 261 -15.74 4.59 -15.11
CA ARG A 261 -16.29 4.97 -16.43
C ARG A 261 -16.11 3.87 -17.46
N VAL A 262 -14.94 3.24 -17.49
CA VAL A 262 -14.62 2.12 -18.40
C VAL A 262 -15.50 0.91 -18.09
N ILE A 263 -15.70 0.54 -16.82
CA ILE A 263 -16.58 -0.57 -16.44
C ILE A 263 -18.02 -0.31 -16.88
N LEU A 264 -18.54 0.90 -16.66
CA LEU A 264 -19.87 1.27 -17.12
C LEU A 264 -20.01 1.17 -18.64
N PHE A 265 -19.01 1.67 -19.39
CA PHE A 265 -18.96 1.55 -20.84
C PHE A 265 -18.94 0.09 -21.28
N LEU A 266 -18.12 -0.76 -20.65
CA LEU A 266 -18.01 -2.19 -20.99
C LEU A 266 -19.31 -2.94 -20.71
N ILE A 267 -20.05 -2.61 -19.65
CA ILE A 267 -21.36 -3.21 -19.38
C ILE A 267 -22.34 -2.87 -20.51
N LEU A 268 -22.41 -1.59 -20.90
CA LEU A 268 -23.28 -1.15 -21.99
C LEU A 268 -22.90 -1.78 -23.34
N LEU A 269 -21.61 -1.77 -23.66
CA LEU A 269 -21.07 -2.39 -24.88
C LEU A 269 -21.36 -3.90 -24.90
N SER A 270 -21.16 -4.59 -23.78
CA SER A 270 -21.46 -6.02 -23.65
C SER A 270 -22.95 -6.29 -23.87
N GLY A 271 -23.84 -5.45 -23.34
CA GLY A 271 -25.29 -5.55 -23.59
C GLY A 271 -25.65 -5.37 -25.07
N LEU A 272 -25.05 -4.38 -25.74
CA LEU A 272 -25.24 -4.14 -27.17
C LEU A 272 -24.71 -5.31 -28.02
N LEU A 273 -23.49 -5.78 -27.74
CA LEU A 273 -22.88 -6.92 -28.43
C LEU A 273 -23.70 -8.20 -28.21
N TYR A 274 -24.24 -8.41 -27.02
CA TYR A 274 -25.12 -9.52 -26.73
C TYR A 274 -26.40 -9.47 -27.59
N TYR A 275 -26.99 -8.29 -27.74
CA TYR A 275 -28.17 -8.11 -28.61
C TYR A 275 -27.84 -8.32 -30.09
N VAL A 276 -26.71 -7.76 -30.58
CA VAL A 276 -26.22 -7.99 -31.95
C VAL A 276 -25.98 -9.48 -32.19
N LYS A 277 -25.33 -10.17 -31.24
CA LYS A 277 -25.14 -11.63 -31.29
C LYS A 277 -26.47 -12.35 -31.39
N LYS A 278 -27.46 -12.00 -30.56
CA LYS A 278 -28.79 -12.63 -30.61
C LYS A 278 -29.46 -12.43 -31.97
N ARG A 279 -29.33 -11.23 -32.55
CA ARG A 279 -29.91 -10.91 -33.87
C ARG A 279 -29.23 -11.66 -35.01
N VAL A 280 -27.90 -11.70 -35.06
CA VAL A 280 -27.15 -12.40 -36.12
C VAL A 280 -27.36 -13.91 -36.07
N TRP A 281 -27.46 -14.48 -34.87
CA TRP A 281 -27.63 -15.92 -34.67
C TRP A 281 -29.11 -16.36 -34.65
N ALA A 282 -30.06 -15.45 -34.89
CA ALA A 282 -31.48 -15.79 -34.91
C ALA A 282 -31.83 -16.78 -36.04
N ASP A 283 -31.25 -16.58 -37.22
CA ASP A 283 -31.57 -17.34 -38.44
C ASP A 283 -31.00 -18.77 -38.41
N VAL A 284 -29.96 -19.01 -37.61
CA VAL A 284 -29.27 -20.31 -37.50
C VAL A 284 -29.82 -21.17 -36.34
N GLY A 285 -30.87 -20.70 -35.64
CA GLY A 285 -31.46 -21.40 -34.49
C GLY A 285 -30.74 -21.10 -33.17
N GLY A 286 -30.88 -19.87 -32.67
CA GLY A 286 -30.24 -19.42 -31.44
C GLY A 286 -30.96 -19.83 -30.15
N GLU A 287 -30.74 -21.07 -29.71
CA GLU A 287 -30.59 -21.58 -28.32
C GLU A 287 -30.84 -23.09 -28.36
N VAL A 288 -29.77 -23.90 -28.34
CA VAL A 288 -29.85 -25.28 -27.87
C VAL A 288 -30.22 -25.23 -26.38
N HIS A 289 -31.50 -25.03 -26.09
CA HIS A 289 -32.09 -25.33 -24.79
C HIS A 289 -31.97 -26.83 -24.54
N GLY A 290 -30.78 -27.35 -24.24
CA GLY A 290 -30.53 -28.67 -23.63
C GLY A 290 -31.18 -29.92 -24.23
N LEU A 291 -31.94 -29.84 -25.33
CA LEU A 291 -32.77 -30.89 -25.90
C LEU A 291 -33.13 -30.50 -27.35
N GLN A 292 -32.16 -30.60 -28.26
CA GLN A 292 -32.49 -30.84 -29.67
C GLN A 292 -32.10 -32.29 -30.01
N PRO A 293 -33.02 -33.27 -29.82
CA PRO A 293 -32.79 -34.63 -30.27
C PRO A 293 -32.88 -34.76 -31.81
N GLU A 294 -33.38 -33.74 -32.51
CA GLU A 294 -33.87 -33.89 -33.88
C GLU A 294 -32.88 -33.40 -34.96
N LEU A 295 -31.76 -32.76 -34.60
CA LEU A 295 -30.74 -32.32 -35.58
C LEU A 295 -29.78 -33.43 -36.04
N HIS A 296 -29.98 -34.67 -35.60
CA HIS A 296 -29.23 -35.84 -36.06
C HIS A 296 -29.99 -36.70 -37.08
N LYS A 297 -31.19 -36.30 -37.53
CA LYS A 297 -31.90 -37.02 -38.58
C LYS A 297 -31.54 -36.44 -39.95
N THR A 298 -30.40 -36.88 -40.44
CA THR A 298 -30.12 -36.97 -41.88
C THR A 298 -31.26 -37.70 -42.59
N TYR A 299 -31.86 -37.05 -43.59
CA TYR A 299 -32.38 -37.67 -44.80
C TYR A 299 -32.04 -36.76 -45.97
#